data_AF-A0A838FAF2-F1
#
_entry.id   AF-A0A838FAF2-F1
#
_cell.length_a   1.000
_cell.length_b   1.000
_cell.length_c   1.000
_cell.angle_alpha   90.00
_cell.angle_beta   90.00
_cell.angle_gamma   90.00
#
_symmetry.space_group_name_H-M   'P 1'
#
loop_
_entity.id
_entity.type
_entity.pdbx_description
1 polymer ?
#
loop_
_entity_poly.entity_id
_entity_poly.type
_entity_poly.pdbx_seq_one_letter_code
_entity_poly.pdbx_strand_id
1 'polypeptide(L)'
;MSTGFFKVPIPFNESNITYAPGTPERSLLKKQLKQYKSETADLPMMIGGKEIRTGKKIEIHPPHEINHLLGYYHKGGTEEVKLAIDAALKAKPEWERMSWEHRSAIFLKAADLLSGPYRDKINAATMLCQSKNAFQAEIDAA
;
A
#
# COMPACT_ATOMS: atom_id res chain seq x y z
N MET A 1 15.57 -17.32 25.73
CA MET A 1 16.35 -16.32 24.97
C MET A 1 17.11 -17.07 23.89
N SER A 2 16.90 -16.73 22.62
CA SER A 2 17.67 -17.36 21.54
C SER A 2 19.14 -16.94 21.68
N THR A 3 20.06 -17.90 21.60
CA THR A 3 21.52 -17.71 21.69
C THR A 3 22.15 -17.51 20.30
N GLY A 4 21.39 -16.99 19.33
CA GLY A 4 21.86 -16.74 17.97
C GLY A 4 22.24 -15.28 17.74
N PHE A 5 23.36 -15.04 17.05
CA PHE A 5 23.68 -13.74 16.47
C PHE A 5 23.06 -13.67 15.07
N PHE A 6 22.01 -12.87 14.90
CA PHE A 6 21.34 -12.70 13.61
C PHE A 6 21.92 -11.51 12.85
N LYS A 7 22.15 -11.71 11.55
CA LYS A 7 22.53 -10.64 10.63
C LYS A 7 21.36 -10.36 9.70
N VAL A 8 20.96 -9.09 9.60
CA VAL A 8 20.04 -8.65 8.55
C VAL A 8 20.76 -8.53 7.21
N PRO A 9 20.06 -8.69 6.07
CA PRO A 9 20.63 -8.40 4.76
C PRO A 9 21.20 -6.98 4.71
N ILE A 10 22.29 -6.79 3.96
CA ILE A 10 22.88 -5.46 3.75
C ILE A 10 21.91 -4.66 2.86
N PRO A 11 21.43 -3.49 3.29
CA PRO A 11 20.54 -2.68 2.48
C PRO A 11 21.28 -2.05 1.30
N PHE A 12 20.60 -1.97 0.17
CA PHE A 12 21.00 -1.19 -1.00
C PHE A 12 19.79 -0.40 -1.51
N ASN A 13 20.05 0.68 -2.26
CA ASN A 13 18.97 1.47 -2.85
C ASN A 13 18.29 0.68 -3.97
N GLU A 14 16.97 0.66 -3.96
CA GLU A 14 16.17 0.08 -5.03
C GLU A 14 16.45 0.81 -6.35
N SER A 15 16.50 0.04 -7.45
CA SER A 15 16.82 0.60 -8.77
C SER A 15 15.58 1.22 -9.41
N ASN A 16 15.70 2.47 -9.85
CA ASN A 16 14.60 3.17 -10.52
C ASN A 16 14.35 2.61 -11.93
N ILE A 17 13.09 2.34 -12.23
CA ILE A 17 12.59 1.94 -13.54
C ILE A 17 12.25 3.20 -14.36
N THR A 18 12.73 3.25 -15.59
CA THR A 18 12.59 4.43 -16.45
C THR A 18 11.25 4.50 -17.17
N TYR A 19 10.57 3.36 -17.33
CA TYR A 19 9.34 3.23 -18.13
C TYR A 19 9.50 3.77 -19.58
N ALA A 20 10.68 3.56 -20.17
CA ALA A 20 10.97 3.97 -21.53
C ALA A 20 10.03 3.32 -22.57
N PRO A 21 9.84 3.91 -23.77
CA PRO A 21 9.04 3.30 -24.81
C PRO A 21 9.50 1.87 -25.13
N GLY A 22 8.55 0.92 -25.20
CA GLY A 22 8.82 -0.47 -25.56
C GLY A 22 9.25 -1.38 -24.41
N THR A 23 9.48 -0.86 -23.20
CA THR A 23 9.89 -1.72 -22.08
C THR A 23 8.71 -2.52 -21.51
N PRO A 24 8.96 -3.73 -20.96
CA PRO A 24 7.91 -4.56 -20.35
C PRO A 24 7.18 -3.84 -19.19
N GLU A 25 7.92 -3.13 -18.35
CA GLU A 25 7.40 -2.43 -17.16
C GLU A 25 6.41 -1.35 -17.57
N ARG A 26 6.67 -0.64 -18.68
CA ARG A 26 5.71 0.33 -19.22
C ARG A 26 4.41 -0.33 -19.66
N SER A 27 4.49 -1.52 -20.26
CA SER A 27 3.30 -2.28 -20.66
C SER A 27 2.51 -2.78 -19.46
N LEU A 28 3.20 -3.27 -18.43
CA LEU A 28 2.59 -3.76 -17.18
C LEU A 28 1.91 -2.63 -16.41
N LEU A 29 2.59 -1.48 -16.24
CA LEU A 29 2.02 -0.30 -15.60
C LEU A 29 0.78 0.21 -16.35
N LYS A 30 0.82 0.28 -17.69
CA LYS A 30 -0.36 0.64 -18.51
C LYS A 30 -1.52 -0.33 -18.31
N LYS A 31 -1.24 -1.64 -18.25
CA LYS A 31 -2.24 -2.66 -17.98
C LYS A 31 -2.88 -2.44 -16.62
N GLN A 32 -2.08 -2.17 -15.59
CA GLN A 32 -2.56 -1.94 -14.22
C GLN A 32 -3.39 -0.66 -14.10
N LEU A 33 -2.97 0.43 -14.73
CA LEU A 33 -3.74 1.68 -14.82
C LEU A 33 -5.11 1.45 -15.47
N LYS A 34 -5.15 0.71 -16.59
CA LYS A 34 -6.41 0.37 -17.27
C LYS A 34 -7.31 -0.48 -16.38
N GLN A 35 -6.74 -1.45 -15.66
CA GLN A 35 -7.48 -2.29 -14.74
C GLN A 35 -8.14 -1.46 -13.62
N TYR A 36 -7.37 -0.63 -12.93
CA TYR A 36 -7.91 0.20 -11.84
C TYR A 36 -8.94 1.23 -12.31
N LYS A 37 -8.82 1.75 -13.53
CA LYS A 37 -9.86 2.60 -14.13
C LYS A 37 -11.12 1.84 -14.59
N SER A 38 -11.07 0.51 -14.67
CA SER A 38 -12.22 -0.31 -15.09
C SER A 38 -13.04 -0.86 -13.93
N GLU A 39 -12.52 -0.73 -12.71
CA GLU A 39 -13.11 -1.23 -11.48
C GLU A 39 -13.55 -0.06 -10.61
N THR A 40 -14.60 -0.26 -9.81
CA THR A 40 -15.00 0.71 -8.79
C THR A 40 -14.57 0.16 -7.42
N ALA A 41 -13.54 0.76 -6.83
CA ALA A 41 -13.01 0.33 -5.55
C ALA A 41 -13.98 0.62 -4.39
N ASP A 42 -14.07 -0.32 -3.45
CA ASP A 42 -14.79 -0.16 -2.18
C ASP A 42 -13.77 -0.34 -1.06
N LEU A 43 -13.32 0.76 -0.46
CA LEU A 43 -12.22 0.79 0.50
C LEU A 43 -12.75 0.86 1.95
N PRO A 44 -12.74 -0.26 2.70
CA PRO A 44 -13.10 -0.26 4.11
C PRO A 44 -11.95 0.29 4.96
N MET A 45 -12.23 0.61 6.22
CA MET A 45 -11.18 0.70 7.23
C MET A 45 -10.76 -0.71 7.65
N MET A 46 -9.46 -0.93 7.87
CA MET A 46 -8.94 -2.17 8.43
C MET A 46 -8.65 -1.99 9.91
N ILE A 47 -9.53 -2.51 10.78
CA ILE A 47 -9.41 -2.37 12.25
C ILE A 47 -9.28 -3.75 12.87
N GLY A 48 -8.15 -4.01 13.53
CA GLY A 48 -7.87 -5.31 14.16
C GLY A 48 -7.91 -6.50 13.18
N GLY A 49 -7.52 -6.28 11.92
CA GLY A 49 -7.57 -7.29 10.86
C GLY A 49 -8.96 -7.52 10.23
N LYS A 50 -9.95 -6.68 10.54
CA LYS A 50 -11.31 -6.79 10.00
C LYS A 50 -11.67 -5.58 9.14
N GLU A 51 -12.43 -5.82 8.09
CA GLU A 51 -13.03 -4.78 7.26
C GLU A 51 -14.21 -4.11 7.99
N ILE A 52 -14.13 -2.81 8.20
CA ILE A 52 -15.19 -2.00 8.79
C ILE A 52 -15.73 -1.03 7.74
N ARG A 53 -17.03 -1.13 7.46
CA ARG A 53 -17.78 -0.28 6.54
C ARG A 53 -18.82 0.51 7.30
N THR A 54 -18.70 1.84 7.30
CA THR A 54 -19.63 2.74 7.99
C THR A 54 -20.85 3.12 7.16
N GLY A 55 -20.88 2.74 5.88
CA GLY A 55 -21.85 3.26 4.90
C GLY A 55 -21.65 4.73 4.51
N LYS A 56 -20.86 5.51 5.25
CA LYS A 56 -20.51 6.91 4.92
C LYS A 56 -19.42 6.93 3.84
N LYS A 57 -19.85 6.80 2.59
CA LYS A 57 -18.97 6.72 1.43
C LYS A 57 -18.49 8.10 0.99
N ILE A 58 -17.21 8.23 0.73
CA ILE A 58 -16.58 9.41 0.13
C ILE A 58 -15.92 8.99 -1.17
N GLU A 59 -16.21 9.73 -2.24
CA GLU A 59 -15.70 9.44 -3.58
C GLU A 59 -14.21 9.70 -3.72
N ILE A 60 -13.58 8.87 -4.54
CA ILE A 60 -12.17 8.98 -4.92
C ILE A 60 -12.14 9.21 -6.43
N HIS A 61 -11.48 10.30 -6.81
CA HIS A 61 -11.32 10.69 -8.21
C HIS A 61 -9.85 10.97 -8.51
N PRO A 62 -9.37 10.70 -9.73
CA PRO A 62 -8.06 11.16 -10.15
C PRO A 62 -8.04 12.70 -10.21
N PRO A 63 -7.06 13.38 -9.61
CA PRO A 63 -7.02 14.85 -9.67
C PRO A 63 -6.93 15.43 -11.09
N HIS A 64 -6.34 14.69 -12.03
CA HIS A 64 -6.26 15.05 -13.46
C HIS A 64 -7.50 14.68 -14.28
N GLU A 65 -8.48 13.99 -13.69
CA GLU A 65 -9.68 13.50 -14.38
C GLU A 65 -10.85 13.37 -13.40
N ILE A 66 -11.23 14.49 -12.79
CA ILE A 66 -12.20 14.53 -11.66
C ILE A 66 -13.58 13.94 -11.98
N ASN A 67 -13.94 13.81 -13.26
CA ASN A 67 -15.20 13.18 -13.68
C ASN A 67 -15.15 11.64 -13.64
N HIS A 68 -13.97 11.05 -13.52
CA HIS A 68 -13.81 9.60 -13.44
C HIS A 68 -13.89 9.16 -11.97
N LEU A 69 -14.81 8.25 -11.66
CA LEU A 69 -14.94 7.66 -10.33
C LEU A 69 -14.03 6.44 -10.23
N LEU A 70 -13.04 6.48 -9.33
CA LEU A 70 -12.20 5.32 -9.00
C LEU A 70 -12.85 4.42 -7.96
N GLY A 71 -13.68 4.99 -7.08
CA GLY A 71 -14.31 4.24 -6.01
C GLY A 71 -14.70 5.10 -4.83
N TYR A 72 -14.94 4.43 -3.70
CA TYR A 72 -15.34 5.04 -2.45
C TYR A 72 -14.47 4.53 -1.31
N TYR A 73 -14.18 5.39 -0.34
CA TYR A 73 -13.74 4.94 0.98
C TYR A 73 -14.81 5.19 2.04
N HIS A 74 -14.79 4.37 3.09
CA HIS A 74 -15.69 4.52 4.23
C HIS A 74 -15.10 5.49 5.26
N LYS A 75 -15.72 6.66 5.40
CA LYS A 75 -15.32 7.67 6.39
C LYS A 75 -15.63 7.18 7.80
N GLY A 76 -14.58 7.08 8.63
CA GLY A 76 -14.70 6.81 10.06
C GLY A 76 -15.13 8.01 10.87
N GLY A 77 -15.73 7.75 12.02
CA GLY A 77 -16.04 8.71 13.07
C GLY A 77 -15.44 8.30 14.42
N THR A 78 -15.94 8.90 15.49
CA THR A 78 -15.43 8.70 16.86
C THR A 78 -15.42 7.24 17.30
N GLU A 79 -16.44 6.46 16.94
CA GLU A 79 -16.54 5.06 17.35
C GLU A 79 -15.50 4.19 16.64
N GLU A 80 -15.27 4.38 15.34
CA GLU A 80 -14.23 3.64 14.62
C GLU A 80 -12.82 4.00 15.13
N VAL A 81 -12.60 5.25 15.56
CA VAL A 81 -11.34 5.64 16.20
C VAL A 81 -11.13 4.91 17.52
N LYS A 82 -12.16 4.82 18.38
CA LYS A 82 -12.07 4.04 19.64
C LYS A 82 -11.78 2.58 19.36
N LEU A 83 -12.49 1.97 18.39
CA LEU A 83 -12.27 0.59 17.97
C LEU A 83 -10.83 0.36 17.48
N ALA A 84 -10.26 1.30 16.73
CA ALA A 84 -8.88 1.25 16.27
C ALA A 84 -7.87 1.33 17.42
N ILE A 85 -8.10 2.22 18.40
CA ILE A 85 -7.27 2.34 19.61
C ILE A 85 -7.30 1.04 20.41
N ASP A 86 -8.48 0.50 20.69
CA ASP A 86 -8.65 -0.72 21.47
C ASP A 86 -8.00 -1.91 20.76
N ALA A 87 -8.17 -2.02 19.43
CA ALA A 87 -7.53 -3.07 18.63
C ALA A 87 -5.99 -2.97 18.67
N ALA A 88 -5.44 -1.76 18.57
CA ALA A 88 -4.00 -1.54 18.65
C ALA A 88 -3.43 -1.86 20.04
N LEU A 89 -4.10 -1.40 21.11
CA LEU A 89 -3.71 -1.70 22.49
C LEU A 89 -3.79 -3.19 22.80
N LYS A 90 -4.79 -3.89 22.25
CA LYS A 90 -4.91 -5.35 22.38
C LYS A 90 -3.78 -6.10 21.67
N ALA A 91 -3.34 -5.63 20.49
CA ALA A 91 -2.27 -6.27 19.72
C ALA A 91 -0.86 -5.98 20.29
N LYS A 92 -0.69 -4.84 20.98
CA LYS A 92 0.61 -4.35 21.48
C LYS A 92 1.43 -5.40 22.26
N PRO A 93 0.89 -6.15 23.25
CA PRO A 93 1.71 -7.06 24.05
C PRO A 93 2.33 -8.19 23.23
N GLU A 94 1.64 -8.66 22.19
CA GLU A 94 2.17 -9.69 21.30
C GLU A 94 3.26 -9.13 20.37
N TRP A 95 2.98 -7.96 19.76
CA TRP A 95 3.92 -7.29 18.87
C TRP A 95 5.23 -6.90 19.58
N GLU A 96 5.16 -6.40 20.82
CA GLU A 96 6.35 -5.96 21.54
C GLU A 96 7.20 -7.14 22.05
N ARG A 97 6.56 -8.26 22.39
CA ARG A 97 7.25 -9.52 22.77
C ARG A 97 7.88 -10.24 21.58
N MET A 98 7.43 -9.95 20.36
CA MET A 98 8.06 -10.48 19.14
C MET A 98 9.53 -10.05 19.11
N SER A 99 10.42 -10.99 18.78
CA SER A 99 11.84 -10.67 18.64
C SER A 99 12.04 -9.66 17.50
N TRP A 100 13.09 -8.84 17.60
CA TRP A 100 13.30 -7.76 16.63
C TRP A 100 13.54 -8.31 15.21
N GLU A 101 14.11 -9.51 15.08
CA GLU A 101 14.37 -10.19 13.81
C GLU A 101 13.06 -10.59 13.11
N HIS A 102 12.09 -11.09 13.87
CA HIS A 102 10.78 -11.43 13.30
C HIS A 102 10.01 -10.16 12.91
N ARG A 103 10.11 -9.08 13.68
CA ARG A 103 9.54 -7.79 13.29
C ARG A 103 10.19 -7.25 12.02
N SER A 104 11.52 -7.32 11.89
CA SER A 104 12.23 -6.84 10.70
C SER A 104 11.91 -7.68 9.46
N ALA A 105 11.74 -9.00 9.61
CA ALA A 105 11.38 -9.89 8.51
C ALA A 105 10.06 -9.51 7.83
N ILE A 106 9.08 -8.95 8.57
CA ILE A 106 7.82 -8.46 7.99
C ILE A 106 8.07 -7.30 7.02
N PHE A 107 8.92 -6.34 7.40
CA PHE A 107 9.26 -5.19 6.55
C PHE A 107 10.15 -5.58 5.37
N LEU A 108 11.11 -6.49 5.58
CA LEU A 108 11.92 -7.02 4.48
C LEU A 108 11.04 -7.74 3.45
N LYS A 109 10.08 -8.53 3.91
CA LYS A 109 9.11 -9.17 3.01
C LYS A 109 8.24 -8.15 2.28
N ALA A 110 7.80 -7.09 2.97
CA ALA A 110 7.04 -6.02 2.33
C ALA A 110 7.86 -5.30 1.25
N ALA A 111 9.14 -5.04 1.49
CA ALA A 111 10.05 -4.45 0.51
C ALA A 111 10.18 -5.34 -0.75
N ASP A 112 10.41 -6.65 -0.59
CA ASP A 112 10.47 -7.59 -1.72
C ASP A 112 9.16 -7.66 -2.52
N LEU A 113 8.02 -7.55 -1.83
CA LEU A 113 6.72 -7.55 -2.48
C LEU A 113 6.51 -6.27 -3.30
N LEU A 114 6.94 -5.12 -2.78
CA LEU A 114 6.86 -3.82 -3.47
C LEU A 114 7.85 -3.72 -4.64
N SER A 115 9.06 -4.27 -4.53
CA SER A 115 10.04 -4.26 -5.62
C SER A 115 9.68 -5.21 -6.77
N GLY A 116 8.87 -6.23 -6.50
CA GLY A 116 8.42 -7.19 -7.51
C GLY A 116 6.92 -7.11 -7.78
N PRO A 117 6.14 -8.09 -7.30
CA PRO A 117 4.78 -8.33 -7.78
C PRO A 117 3.76 -7.22 -7.49
N TYR A 118 4.07 -6.28 -6.58
CA TYR A 118 3.20 -5.14 -6.25
C TYR A 118 3.69 -3.80 -6.82
N ARG A 119 4.85 -3.75 -7.50
CA ARG A 119 5.45 -2.49 -8.02
C ARG A 119 4.48 -1.70 -8.88
N ASP A 120 3.96 -2.33 -9.93
CA ASP A 120 3.02 -1.65 -10.84
C ASP A 120 1.68 -1.32 -10.17
N LYS A 121 1.25 -2.11 -9.18
CA LYS A 121 0.02 -1.87 -8.42
C LYS A 121 0.13 -0.60 -7.58
N ILE A 122 1.20 -0.46 -6.81
CA ILE A 122 1.39 0.71 -5.96
C ILE A 122 1.64 1.96 -6.81
N ASN A 123 2.45 1.85 -7.88
CA ASN A 123 2.70 2.96 -8.80
C ASN A 123 1.42 3.42 -9.52
N ALA A 124 0.61 2.49 -10.03
CA ALA A 124 -0.66 2.85 -10.69
C ALA A 124 -1.64 3.52 -9.72
N ALA A 125 -1.78 3.01 -8.49
CA ALA A 125 -2.64 3.61 -7.47
C ALA A 125 -2.18 5.05 -7.12
N THR A 126 -0.88 5.24 -6.94
CA THR A 126 -0.26 6.55 -6.68
C THR A 126 -0.47 7.52 -7.85
N MET A 127 -0.25 7.08 -9.09
CA MET A 127 -0.49 7.90 -10.28
C MET A 127 -1.95 8.36 -10.37
N LEU A 128 -2.91 7.45 -10.17
CA LEU A 128 -4.33 7.74 -10.28
C LEU A 128 -4.79 8.66 -9.13
N CYS A 129 -4.57 8.27 -7.88
CA CYS A 129 -5.12 8.99 -6.72
C CYS A 129 -4.41 10.30 -6.41
N GLN A 130 -3.15 10.47 -6.83
CA GLN A 130 -2.33 11.65 -6.50
C GLN A 130 -1.83 12.41 -7.74
N SER A 131 -2.25 11.99 -8.94
CA SER A 131 -1.88 12.64 -10.20
C SER A 131 -0.37 12.72 -10.48
N LYS A 132 0.39 11.75 -9.97
CA LYS A 132 1.81 11.63 -10.27
C LYS A 132 2.02 11.07 -11.69
N ASN A 133 3.12 11.49 -12.33
CA ASN A 133 3.61 10.79 -13.52
C ASN A 133 4.33 9.49 -13.10
N ALA A 134 4.64 8.62 -14.07
CA ALA A 134 5.24 7.31 -13.80
C ALA A 134 6.57 7.41 -13.02
N PHE A 135 7.42 8.37 -13.36
CA PHE A 135 8.70 8.56 -12.67
C PHE A 135 8.51 9.08 -11.23
N GLN A 136 7.58 10.00 -11.01
CA GLN A 136 7.28 10.53 -9.67
C GLN A 136 6.62 9.50 -8.77
N ALA A 137 5.83 8.58 -9.34
CA ALA A 137 5.29 7.44 -8.62
C ALA A 137 6.39 6.44 -8.26
N GLU A 138 7.27 6.11 -9.22
CA GLU A 138 8.41 5.23 -9.02
C GLU A 138 9.26 5.65 -7.83
N ILE A 139 9.84 6.86 -7.86
CA ILE A 139 10.78 7.30 -6.83
C ILE A 139 10.15 7.52 -5.44
N ASP A 140 8.82 7.41 -5.31
CA ASP A 140 8.08 7.61 -4.06
C ASP A 140 7.53 6.29 -3.51
N ALA A 141 6.91 5.48 -4.38
CA ALA A 141 6.11 4.35 -3.99
C ALA A 141 6.81 2.99 -4.17
N ALA A 142 7.86 2.90 -4.99
CA ALA A 142 8.50 1.61 -5.29
C ALA A 142 10.01 1.65 -5.57
#